data_AF-E1SPF7-F1
#
_entry.id   AF-E1SPF7-F1
#
_cell.length_a   1.000
_cell.length_b   1.000
_cell.length_c   1.000
_cell.angle_alpha   90.00
_cell.angle_beta   90.00
_cell.angle_gamma   90.00
#
_symmetry.space_group_name_H-M   'P 1'
#
loop_
_entity.id
_entity.type
_entity.pdbx_description
1 polymer ?
#
loop_
_entity_poly.entity_id
_entity_poly.type
_entity_poly.pdbx_seq_one_letter_code
_entity_poly.pdbx_strand_id
1 'polypeptide(L)' 'MSDNISQSAPIESIAAYLKQVHGYDQARAWQEAETVVAEFKKMQRLGYIQGWYFDEQGHLDLIPSDDVLHRLGNK' A
#
# COMPACT_ATOMS: atom_id res chain seq x y z
N MET A 1 -8.05 -13.83 -15.50
CA MET A 1 -8.15 -14.31 -14.12
C MET A 1 -8.25 -13.07 -13.26
N SER A 2 -9.45 -12.75 -12.81
CA SER A 2 -9.72 -11.53 -12.05
C SER A 2 -9.50 -11.87 -10.58
N ASP A 3 -8.24 -11.91 -10.15
CA ASP A 3 -7.93 -11.99 -8.73
C ASP A 3 -8.53 -10.75 -8.07
N ASN A 4 -9.57 -10.98 -7.27
CA ASN A 4 -10.20 -9.95 -6.47
C ASN A 4 -9.12 -9.22 -5.68
N ILE A 5 -8.86 -7.95 -6.01
CA ILE A 5 -8.03 -7.05 -5.22
C ILE A 5 -8.80 -6.65 -3.95
N SER A 6 -9.39 -7.62 -3.24
CA SER A 6 -10.09 -7.40 -1.98
C SER A 6 -9.17 -7.49 -0.77
N GLN A 7 -7.94 -7.98 -0.93
CA GLN A 7 -6.97 -8.07 0.15
C GLN A 7 -5.74 -7.25 -0.17
N SER A 8 -5.53 -6.18 0.61
CA SER A 8 -4.32 -5.40 0.52
C SER A 8 -3.09 -6.26 0.86
N ALA A 9 -1.93 -5.91 0.29
CA ALA A 9 -0.70 -6.66 0.52
C ALA A 9 -0.38 -6.80 2.03
N PRO A 10 0.10 -7.98 2.46
CA PRO A 10 0.37 -8.25 3.87
C PRO A 10 1.58 -7.47 4.38
N ILE A 11 1.64 -7.25 5.70
CA ILE A 11 2.68 -6.43 6.34
C ILE A 11 4.08 -7.04 6.15
N GLU A 12 4.18 -8.36 6.08
CA GLU A 12 5.41 -9.11 5.83
C GLU A 12 6.03 -8.72 4.48
N SER A 13 5.19 -8.55 3.44
CA SER A 13 5.64 -8.12 2.13
C SER A 13 6.12 -6.67 2.13
N ILE A 14 5.47 -5.79 2.89
CA ILE A 14 5.90 -4.40 3.08
C ILE A 14 7.23 -4.34 3.82
N ALA A 15 7.41 -5.12 4.89
CA ALA A 15 8.67 -5.20 5.61
C ALA A 15 9.81 -5.74 4.73
N ALA A 16 9.55 -6.78 3.92
CA ALA A 16 10.52 -7.31 2.97
C ALA A 16 10.93 -6.27 1.92
N TYR A 17 9.95 -5.51 1.40
CA TYR A 17 10.20 -4.41 0.47
C TYR A 17 11.05 -3.30 1.10
N LEU A 18 10.71 -2.85 2.32
CA LEU A 18 11.45 -1.79 3.01
C LEU A 18 12.90 -2.22 3.33
N LYS A 19 13.10 -3.50 3.68
CA LYS A 19 14.43 -4.08 3.83
C LYS A 19 15.24 -3.99 2.53
N GLN A 20 14.63 -4.34 1.39
CA GLN A 20 15.29 -4.31 0.09
C GLN A 20 15.60 -2.90 -0.40
N VAL A 21 14.64 -1.98 -0.28
CA VAL A 21 14.75 -0.62 -0.85
C VAL A 21 15.59 0.31 0.02
N HIS A 22 15.47 0.21 1.34
CA HIS A 22 16.15 1.12 2.27
C HIS A 22 17.35 0.50 3.00
N GLY A 23 17.62 -0.80 2.78
CA GLY A 23 18.71 -1.51 3.46
C GLY A 23 18.50 -1.65 4.96
N TYR A 24 17.26 -1.60 5.44
CA TYR A 24 16.94 -1.74 6.86
C TYR A 24 17.24 -3.14 7.37
N ASP A 25 17.59 -3.25 8.65
CA ASP A 25 17.53 -4.55 9.32
C ASP A 25 16.07 -5.00 9.50
N GLN A 26 15.89 -6.25 9.93
CA GLN A 26 14.56 -6.85 10.04
C GLN A 26 13.67 -6.14 11.07
N ALA A 27 14.23 -5.71 12.20
CA ALA A 27 13.46 -5.08 13.27
C ALA A 27 12.97 -3.70 12.83
N ARG A 28 13.87 -2.90 12.23
CA ARG A 28 13.54 -1.60 11.68
C ARG A 28 12.55 -1.70 10.53
N ALA A 29 12.75 -2.64 9.61
CA ALA A 29 11.83 -2.84 8.48
C ALA A 29 10.41 -3.18 8.95
N TRP A 30 10.28 -3.96 10.02
CA TRP A 30 8.98 -4.30 10.60
C TRP A 30 8.30 -3.09 11.24
N GLN A 31 9.02 -2.33 12.06
CA GLN A 31 8.49 -1.11 12.70
C GLN A 31 8.01 -0.08 11.67
N GLU A 32 8.77 0.10 10.59
CA GLU A 32 8.40 0.99 9.49
C GLU A 32 7.19 0.44 8.72
N ALA A 33 7.12 -0.87 8.49
CA ALA A 33 5.96 -1.51 7.85
C ALA A 33 4.67 -1.33 8.67
N GLU A 34 4.73 -1.40 10.01
CA GLU A 34 3.59 -1.13 10.89
C GLU A 34 3.10 0.32 10.71
N THR A 35 4.03 1.26 10.62
CA THR A 35 3.74 2.69 10.41
C THR A 35 3.09 2.93 9.06
N VAL A 36 3.63 2.32 7.99
CA VAL A 36 3.08 2.39 6.62
C VAL A 36 1.66 1.83 6.59
N VAL A 37 1.44 0.63 7.14
CA VAL A 37 0.11 0.00 7.18
C VAL A 37 -0.88 0.84 7.98
N ALA A 38 -0.44 1.47 9.08
CA ALA A 38 -1.30 2.34 9.87
C ALA A 38 -1.78 3.57 9.08
N GLU A 39 -0.87 4.23 8.34
CA GLU A 39 -1.24 5.37 7.49
C GLU A 39 -2.11 4.93 6.30
N PHE A 40 -1.86 3.76 5.71
CA PHE A 40 -2.73 3.24 4.64
C PHE A 40 -4.15 2.96 5.13
N LYS A 41 -4.30 2.31 6.29
CA LYS A 41 -5.61 2.10 6.92
C LYS A 41 -6.33 3.41 7.22
N LYS A 42 -5.59 4.45 7.62
CA LYS A 42 -6.13 5.80 7.82
C LYS A 42 -6.60 6.41 6.49
N MET A 43 -5.80 6.33 5.43
CA MET A 43 -6.20 6.79 4.09
C MET A 43 -7.45 6.06 3.58
N GLN A 44 -7.53 4.74 3.82
CA GLN A 44 -8.69 3.93 3.47
C GLN A 44 -9.95 4.39 4.24
N ARG A 45 -9.83 4.61 5.56
CA ARG A 45 -10.94 5.12 6.39
C ARG A 45 -11.41 6.52 5.96
N LEU A 46 -10.49 7.36 5.51
CA LEU A 46 -10.80 8.69 4.99
C LEU A 46 -11.37 8.66 3.56
N GLY A 47 -11.47 7.48 2.94
CA GLY A 47 -12.01 7.31 1.60
C GLY A 47 -11.05 7.76 0.49
N TYR A 48 -9.74 7.87 0.75
CA TYR A 48 -8.77 8.24 -0.27
C TYR A 48 -8.31 7.05 -1.14
N ILE A 49 -8.21 5.87 -0.54
CA ILE A 49 -7.77 4.65 -1.20
C ILE A 49 -8.74 3.51 -0.88
N GLN A 50 -8.84 2.54 -1.79
CA GLN A 50 -9.55 1.28 -1.56
C GLN A 50 -8.62 0.19 -1.02
N GLY A 51 -7.33 0.26 -1.33
CA GLY A 51 -6.33 -0.72 -0.89
C GLY A 51 -4.91 -0.37 -1.35
N TRP A 52 -3.99 -1.30 -1.18
CA TRP A 52 -2.60 -1.22 -1.63
C TRP A 52 -2.10 -2.58 -2.10
N TYR A 53 -1.20 -2.60 -3.06
CA TYR A 53 -0.71 -3.81 -3.72
C TYR A 53 0.74 -3.64 -4.17
N PHE A 54 1.38 -4.73 -4.58
CA PHE A 54 2.66 -4.67 -5.29
C PHE A 54 2.39 -4.79 -6.79
N ASP A 55 2.91 -3.84 -7.56
CA ASP A 55 2.80 -3.87 -9.01
C ASP A 55 3.71 -4.95 -9.63
N GLU A 56 3.65 -5.10 -10.95
CA GLU A 56 4.47 -6.08 -11.68
C GLU A 56 5.99 -5.83 -11.55
N GLN A 57 6.39 -4.62 -11.15
CA GLN A 57 7.79 -4.24 -10.92
C GLN A 57 8.22 -4.48 -9.47
N GLY A 58 7.31 -4.89 -8.60
CA GLY A 58 7.55 -5.09 -7.18
C GLY A 58 7.54 -3.79 -6.37
N HIS A 59 6.99 -2.70 -6.90
CA HIS A 59 6.77 -1.47 -6.16
C HIS A 59 5.45 -1.50 -5.41
N LEU A 60 5.46 -0.96 -4.20
CA LEU A 60 4.25 -0.77 -3.40
C LEU A 60 3.45 0.40 -3.96
N ASP A 61 2.23 0.13 -4.42
CA ASP A 61 1.34 1.12 -5.02
C ASP A 61 -0.04 1.14 -4.32
N LEU A 62 -0.72 2.28 -4.44
CA LEU A 62 -2.01 2.55 -3.81
C LEU A 62 -3.13 2.45 -4.84
N ILE A 63 -4.26 1.86 -4.42
CA ILE A 63 -5.46 1.78 -5.24
C ILE A 63 -6.34 2.96 -4.84
N PRO A 64 -6.49 4.00 -5.66
CA PRO A 64 -7.31 5.16 -5.31
C PRO A 64 -8.78 4.77 -5.18
N SER A 65 -9.55 5.50 -4.39
CA SER A 65 -11.00 5.35 -4.40
C SER A 65 -11.63 6.00 -5.63
N ASP A 66 -12.83 5.53 -6.00
CA ASP A 66 -13.61 6.10 -7.10
C ASP A 66 -13.82 7.61 -6.92
N ASP A 67 -14.08 8.06 -5.69
CA ASP A 67 -14.23 9.49 -5.36
C ASP A 67 -12.97 10.31 -5.70
N VAL A 68 -11.78 9.76 -5.43
CA VAL A 68 -10.51 10.40 -5.77
C VAL A 68 -10.30 10.39 -7.29
N LEU A 69 -10.58 9.28 -7.95
CA LEU A 69 -10.47 9.17 -9.42
C LEU A 69 -11.39 10.17 -10.13
N HIS A 70 -12.63 10.33 -9.66
CA HIS A 70 -13.58 11.31 -10.19
C HIS A 70 -13.09 12.76 -10.05
N ARG A 71 -12.43 13.10 -8.93
CA ARG A 71 -11.84 14.44 -8.72
C ARG A 71 -10.61 14.68 -9.60
N LEU A 72 -9.82 13.64 -9.88
CA LEU A 72 -8.62 13.74 -10.70
C LEU A 72 -8.92 13.78 -12.21
N GLY A 73 -9.97 13.08 -12.66
CA GLY A 73 -10.39 13.01 -14.06
C GLY A 73 -11.13 14.25 -14.58
N ASN A 74 -11.58 15.15 -13.69
CA ASN A 74 -12.26 16.40 -14.05
C ASN A 74 -11.32 17.59 -14.28
N LYS A 75 -10.15 17.37 -14.91
CA LYS A 75 -9.24 18.44 -15.34
C LYS A 75 -9.34 18.72 -16.83
#